data_AF-A0A964Z5H0-F1
#
_entry.id   AF-A0A964Z5H0-F1
#
_cell.length_a   1.000
_cell.length_b   1.000
_cell.length_c   1.000
_cell.angle_alpha   90.00
_cell.angle_beta   90.00
_cell.angle_gamma   90.00
#
_symmetry.space_group_name_H-M   'P 1'
#
loop_
_entity.id
_entity.type
_entity.pdbx_description
1 polymer ?
#
loop_
_entity_poly.entity_id
_entity_poly.type
_entity_poly.pdbx_seq_one_letter_code
_entity_poly.pdbx_strand_id
1 'polypeptide(L)'
;MRPLALRGTNADGSAGRGIDVWPPVVLAPMAGVTNAPFRSLCRAFGPGLVYVNEMIMAAALVYGNTRTRSMVAFAPDEKFR
;
A
#
# COMPACT_ATOMS: atom_id res chain seq x y z
N MET A 1 7.47 15.36 16.98
CA MET A 1 7.37 15.22 15.50
C MET A 1 5.90 15.10 15.12
N ARG A 2 5.46 15.69 14.00
CA ARG A 2 4.04 15.74 13.59
C ARG A 2 3.69 14.55 12.66
N PRO A 3 2.48 13.98 12.74
CA PRO A 3 1.99 13.01 11.76
C PRO A 3 1.98 13.59 10.33
N LEU A 4 2.20 12.74 9.32
CA LEU A 4 2.07 13.11 7.91
C LEU A 4 0.60 12.95 7.51
N ALA A 5 -0.09 14.06 7.25
CA ALA A 5 -1.45 14.02 6.69
C ALA A 5 -1.37 13.71 5.19
N LEU A 6 -1.61 12.48 4.79
CA LEU A 6 -1.77 12.11 3.38
C LEU A 6 -3.17 12.50 2.93
N ARG A 7 -3.27 13.54 2.12
CA ARG A 7 -4.50 13.94 1.45
C ARG A 7 -4.47 13.40 0.01
N GLY A 8 -5.35 12.45 -0.28
CA GLY A 8 -5.62 12.07 -1.66
C GLY A 8 -6.51 13.12 -2.34
N THR A 9 -6.33 13.30 -3.65
CA THR A 9 -7.31 13.99 -4.50
C THR A 9 -8.03 12.92 -5.30
N ASN A 10 -9.36 12.94 -5.29
CA ASN A 10 -10.17 12.05 -6.11
C ASN A 10 -10.02 12.43 -7.60
N ALA A 11 -10.38 11.52 -8.50
CA ALA A 11 -10.27 11.75 -9.95
C ALA A 11 -11.10 12.94 -10.47
N ASP A 12 -12.13 13.34 -9.71
CA ASP A 12 -12.99 14.51 -9.96
C ASP A 12 -12.43 15.82 -9.37
N GLY A 13 -11.23 15.80 -8.79
CA GLY A 13 -10.60 16.97 -8.16
C GLY A 13 -11.09 17.27 -6.74
N SER A 14 -12.06 16.52 -6.23
CA SER A 14 -12.52 16.66 -4.85
C SER A 14 -11.47 16.14 -3.86
N ALA A 15 -11.42 16.72 -2.65
CA ALA A 15 -10.54 16.23 -1.60
C ALA A 15 -10.99 14.81 -1.19
N GLY A 16 -10.14 13.81 -1.43
CA GLY A 16 -10.34 12.46 -0.95
C GLY A 16 -10.21 12.38 0.57
N ARG A 17 -10.62 11.24 1.17
CA ARG A 17 -10.42 11.01 2.60
C ARG A 17 -8.92 11.10 2.92
N GLY A 18 -8.57 12.02 3.82
CA GLY A 18 -7.21 12.13 4.35
C GLY A 18 -6.94 11.06 5.41
N ILE A 19 -5.72 10.56 5.45
CA ILE A 19 -5.23 9.67 6.51
C ILE A 19 -4.04 10.29 7.23
N ASP A 20 -4.05 10.26 8.56
CA ASP A 20 -2.90 10.66 9.37
C ASP A 20 -1.96 9.46 9.53
N VAL A 21 -0.73 9.64 9.05
CA VAL A 21 0.30 8.59 9.03
C VAL A 21 1.35 8.85 10.10
N TRP A 22 1.54 7.86 10.97
CA TRP A 22 2.58 7.86 11.99
C TRP A 22 3.23 6.47 12.09
N PRO A 23 4.56 6.36 11.94
CA PRO A 23 5.55 7.42 11.67
C PRO A 23 5.34 8.09 10.30
N PRO A 24 5.81 9.33 10.04
CA PRO A 24 5.53 10.09 8.82
C PRO A 24 6.35 9.58 7.60
N VAL A 25 6.44 8.27 7.44
CA VAL A 25 7.15 7.58 6.37
C VAL A 25 6.23 6.50 5.81
N VAL A 26 6.26 6.34 4.50
CA VAL A 26 5.50 5.32 3.79
C VAL A 26 6.46 4.52 2.94
N LEU A 27 6.27 3.21 2.91
CA LEU A 27 7.01 2.35 2.01
C LEU A 27 6.55 2.60 0.57
N ALA A 28 7.47 3.01 -0.30
CA ALA A 28 7.19 3.22 -1.71
C ALA A 28 6.85 1.90 -2.43
N PRO A 29 5.91 1.89 -3.38
CA PRO A 29 5.60 0.70 -4.16
C PRO A 29 6.78 0.33 -5.07
N MET A 30 7.27 -0.90 -4.95
CA MET A 30 8.34 -1.42 -5.79
C MET A 30 7.99 -2.83 -6.25
N ALA A 31 7.85 -3.03 -7.56
CA ALA A 31 7.56 -4.32 -8.15
C ALA A 31 8.67 -5.34 -7.83
N GLY A 32 8.30 -6.52 -7.37
CA GLY A 32 9.19 -7.58 -6.93
C GLY A 32 9.76 -7.41 -5.52
N VAL A 33 9.53 -6.27 -4.85
CA VAL A 33 10.10 -5.99 -3.51
C VAL A 33 9.02 -5.88 -2.46
N THR A 34 8.01 -5.04 -2.65
CA THR A 34 6.98 -4.76 -1.63
C THR A 34 5.87 -5.80 -1.59
N ASN A 35 6.25 -7.09 -1.64
CA ASN A 35 5.38 -8.27 -1.59
C ASN A 35 4.90 -8.60 -0.16
N ALA A 36 3.96 -9.54 -0.04
CA ALA A 36 3.36 -9.93 1.24
C ALA A 36 4.40 -10.26 2.34
N PRO A 37 5.39 -11.16 2.13
CA PRO A 37 6.36 -11.47 3.18
C PRO A 37 7.25 -10.28 3.57
N PHE A 38 7.62 -9.42 2.62
CA PHE A 38 8.35 -8.19 2.93
C PHE A 38 7.54 -7.25 3.81
N ARG A 39 6.24 -7.08 3.52
CA ARG A 39 5.35 -6.23 4.32
C ARG A 39 5.12 -6.80 5.72
N SER A 40 4.95 -8.12 5.86
CA SER A 40 4.85 -8.77 7.17
C SER A 40 6.14 -8.60 7.98
N LEU A 41 7.31 -8.69 7.35
CA LEU A 41 8.60 -8.40 8.00
C LEU A 41 8.67 -6.93 8.47
N CYS A 42 8.30 -5.98 7.60
CA CYS A 42 8.26 -4.57 7.96
C CYS A 42 7.28 -4.30 9.12
N ARG A 43 6.16 -5.02 9.21
CA ARG A 43 5.25 -4.92 10.37
C ARG A 43 5.89 -5.39 11.67
N ALA A 44 6.71 -6.45 11.63
CA ALA A 44 7.41 -6.95 12.81
C ALA A 44 8.39 -5.90 13.38
N PHE A 45 9.05 -5.12 12.52
CA PHE A 45 10.00 -4.08 12.94
C PHE A 45 9.38 -2.68 13.10
N GLY A 46 8.22 -2.43 12.49
CA GLY A 46 7.56 -1.12 12.45
C GLY A 46 6.04 -1.23 12.43
N PRO A 47 5.38 -1.56 13.56
CA PRO A 47 3.94 -1.83 13.62
C PRO A 47 3.03 -0.63 13.29
N GLY A 48 3.58 0.58 13.19
CA GLY A 48 2.85 1.78 12.76
C GLY A 48 3.11 2.20 11.31
N LEU A 49 4.06 1.56 10.62
CA LEU A 49 4.48 2.01 9.29
C LEU A 49 3.40 1.68 8.26
N VAL A 50 2.99 2.69 7.49
CA VAL A 50 2.09 2.50 6.36
C VAL A 50 2.91 2.03 5.16
N TYR A 51 2.39 1.06 4.44
CA TYR A 51 3.07 0.49 3.29
C TYR A 51 2.12 0.37 2.10
N VAL A 52 2.71 0.29 0.93
CA VAL A 52 2.00 0.09 -0.33
C VAL A 52 2.34 -1.30 -0.85
N ASN A 53 1.36 -1.93 -1.51
CA ASN A 53 1.57 -3.17 -2.26
C ASN A 53 2.63 -2.99 -3.36
N GLU A 54 2.99 -4.08 -4.02
CA GLU A 54 3.81 -4.01 -5.24
C GLU A 54 3.16 -3.07 -6.27
N MET A 55 4.00 -2.47 -7.11
CA MET A 55 3.49 -1.75 -8.28
C MET A 55 2.82 -2.75 -9.23
N ILE A 56 1.54 -2.52 -9.54
CA ILE A 56 0.73 -3.43 -10.36
C ILE A 56 0.15 -2.66 -11.54
N MET A 57 0.23 -3.27 -12.72
CA MET A 57 -0.37 -2.70 -13.93
C MET A 57 -1.88 -2.94 -13.92
N ALA A 58 -2.65 -1.85 -13.91
CA ALA A 58 -4.11 -1.89 -13.86
C ALA A 58 -4.72 -2.72 -15.01
N ALA A 59 -4.21 -2.56 -16.24
CA ALA A 59 -4.67 -3.32 -17.39
C ALA A 59 -4.52 -4.84 -17.19
N ALA A 60 -3.38 -5.29 -16.70
CA ALA A 60 -3.13 -6.72 -16.45
C ALA A 60 -4.07 -7.29 -15.37
N LEU A 61 -4.41 -6.48 -14.35
CA LEU A 61 -5.39 -6.86 -13.34
C LEU A 61 -6.81 -6.98 -13.94
N VAL A 62 -7.23 -6.00 -14.76
CA VAL A 62 -8.54 -6.00 -15.45
C VAL A 62 -8.68 -7.17 -16.41
N TYR A 63 -7.65 -7.48 -17.19
CA TYR A 63 -7.63 -8.62 -18.10
C TYR A 63 -7.37 -9.97 -17.41
N GLY A 64 -7.32 -9.99 -16.08
CA GLY A 64 -7.31 -11.23 -15.30
C GLY A 64 -5.99 -11.99 -15.28
N ASN A 65 -4.86 -11.32 -15.52
CA ASN A 65 -3.55 -11.97 -15.45
C ASN A 65 -3.30 -12.54 -14.04
N THR A 66 -2.98 -13.85 -13.99
CA THR A 66 -2.82 -14.61 -12.75
C THR A 66 -1.71 -14.06 -11.87
N ARG A 67 -0.58 -13.63 -12.45
CA ARG A 67 0.54 -13.04 -11.70
C ARG A 67 0.10 -11.76 -10.99
N THR A 68 -0.58 -10.85 -11.69
CA THR A 68 -1.05 -9.60 -11.07
C THR A 68 -2.15 -9.82 -10.05
N ARG A 69 -2.96 -10.88 -10.19
CA ARG A 69 -3.93 -11.28 -9.16
C ARG A 69 -3.23 -11.75 -7.88
N SER A 70 -2.11 -12.47 -7.99
CA SER A 70 -1.33 -12.86 -6.82
C SER A 70 -0.65 -11.67 -6.14
N MET A 71 -0.23 -10.64 -6.90
CA MET A 71 0.44 -9.45 -6.36
C MET A 71 -0.49 -8.55 -5.53
N VAL A 72 -1.81 -8.55 -5.78
CA VAL A 72 -2.78 -7.79 -4.97
C VAL A 72 -3.19 -8.51 -3.67
N ALA A 73 -2.69 -9.73 -3.44
CA ALA A 73 -3.08 -10.51 -2.27
C ALA A 73 -2.55 -9.90 -0.97
N PHE A 74 -3.38 -9.92 0.06
CA PHE A 74 -3.05 -9.48 1.41
C PHE A 74 -2.58 -10.67 2.26
N ALA A 75 -1.60 -10.44 3.13
CA ALA A 75 -1.20 -11.42 4.12
C ALA A 75 -2.27 -11.56 5.23
N PRO A 76 -2.33 -12.68 5.98
CA PRO A 76 -3.31 -12.87 7.05
C PRO A 76 -3.22 -11.82 8.16
N ASP A 77 -2.02 -11.29 8.38
CA ASP A 77 -1.74 -10.25 9.37
C ASP A 77 -1.96 -8.84 8.82
N GLU A 78 -2.34 -8.68 7.55
CA GLU A 78 -2.50 -7.41 6.84
C GLU A 78 -3.94 -6.87 6.96
N LYS A 79 -4.08 -5.57 7.20
CA LYS A 79 -5.38 -4.88 7.28
C LYS A 79 -5.38 -3.72 6.30
N PHE A 80 -6.43 -3.63 5.48
CA PHE A 80 -6.68 -2.48 4.61
C PHE A 80 -6.94 -1.24 5.47
N ARG A 81 -6.33 -0.11 5.09
CA ARG A 81 -6.37 1.15 5.86
C ARG A 81 -6.66 2.33 4.95
#